data_AF-A0A3B4AGH4-F1
#
_entry.id   AF-A0A3B4AGH4-F1
#
_cell.length_a   1.000
_cell.length_b   1.000
_cell.length_c   1.000
_cell.angle_alpha   90.00
_cell.angle_beta   90.00
_cell.angle_gamma   90.00
#
_symmetry.space_group_name_H-M   'P 1'
#
loop_
_entity.id
_entity.type
_entity.pdbx_description
1 polymer ?
#
loop_
_entity_poly.entity_id
_entity_poly.type
_entity_poly.pdbx_seq_one_letter_code
_entity_poly.pdbx_strand_id
1 'polypeptide(L)'
;MLCTSDLFSVFLDSVQYLVTAPQKPELQIGTNFTATCFIKNTTEVTADDLRWKYAKGEIPPEQYTKISETALNVTITVTNETSRCITCPLYPLFN
;
A
#
# COMPACT_ATOMS: atom_id res chain seq x y z
N MET A 1 -11.62 14.39 -10.19
CA MET A 1 -11.01 13.11 -10.63
C MET A 1 -9.97 12.72 -9.59
N LEU A 2 -10.44 12.26 -8.43
CA LEU A 2 -9.67 12.03 -7.20
C LEU A 2 -10.15 10.68 -6.68
N CYS A 3 -9.36 9.59 -6.76
CA CYS A 3 -9.73 8.19 -6.42
C CYS A 3 -11.25 8.00 -6.10
N THR A 4 -12.15 8.28 -7.07
CA THR A 4 -13.60 8.33 -6.83
C THR A 4 -14.15 6.96 -7.13
N SER A 5 -14.04 6.07 -6.14
CA SER A 5 -14.94 4.95 -5.98
C SER A 5 -14.72 4.35 -4.61
N ASP A 6 -15.23 5.07 -3.61
CA ASP A 6 -16.13 4.45 -2.66
C ASP A 6 -16.87 3.29 -3.34
N LEU A 7 -16.62 2.05 -2.87
CA LEU A 7 -17.17 0.75 -3.27
C LEU A 7 -16.36 -0.18 -4.20
N PHE A 8 -15.34 0.24 -4.95
CA PHE A 8 -14.61 -0.70 -5.83
C PHE A 8 -13.16 -1.01 -5.45
N SER A 9 -12.47 -0.18 -4.67
CA SER A 9 -11.08 -0.48 -4.24
C SER A 9 -10.99 -1.51 -3.10
N VAL A 10 -12.11 -2.05 -2.63
CA VAL A 10 -12.15 -3.24 -1.76
C VAL A 10 -11.97 -4.53 -2.58
N PHE A 11 -12.15 -4.50 -3.92
CA PHE A 11 -12.37 -5.71 -4.70
C PHE A 11 -11.13 -6.48 -5.18
N LEU A 12 -9.92 -6.03 -4.86
CA LEU A 12 -8.74 -6.89 -4.95
C LEU A 12 -7.88 -6.76 -3.68
N ASP A 13 -8.54 -6.76 -2.52
CA ASP A 13 -8.03 -7.57 -1.41
C ASP A 13 -8.01 -9.02 -1.91
N SER A 14 -6.97 -9.39 -2.65
CA SER A 14 -6.56 -10.78 -2.64
C SER A 14 -6.17 -11.07 -1.19
N VAL A 15 -7.19 -11.56 -0.48
CA VAL A 15 -7.31 -12.03 0.89
C VAL A 15 -7.66 -10.98 1.97
N GLN A 16 -8.77 -11.24 2.69
CA GLN A 16 -9.42 -10.43 3.75
C GLN A 16 -8.53 -10.02 4.95
N TYR A 17 -7.23 -10.24 4.87
CA TYR A 17 -6.28 -9.97 5.94
C TYR A 17 -5.41 -8.73 5.69
N LEU A 18 -5.42 -8.08 4.53
CA LEU A 18 -4.64 -6.86 4.30
C LEU A 18 -5.47 -5.60 4.53
N VAL A 19 -4.89 -4.59 5.17
CA VAL A 19 -5.54 -3.29 5.40
C VAL A 19 -4.53 -2.19 5.19
N THR A 20 -4.88 -1.17 4.40
CA THR A 20 -4.04 0.02 4.20
C THR A 20 -4.60 1.24 4.94
N ALA A 21 -3.70 2.10 5.42
CA ALA A 21 -4.02 3.34 6.09
C ALA A 21 -3.08 4.48 5.62
N PRO A 22 -3.59 5.71 5.46
CA PRO A 22 -5.01 6.08 5.49
C PRO A 22 -5.78 5.54 4.27
N GLN A 23 -7.07 5.23 4.43
CA GLN A 23 -7.91 4.66 3.35
C GLN A 23 -8.27 5.68 2.26
N LYS A 24 -8.33 6.97 2.63
CA LYS A 24 -8.63 8.09 1.71
C LYS A 24 -7.75 9.29 2.01
N PRO A 25 -6.46 9.24 1.66
CA PRO A 25 -5.59 10.37 1.83
C PRO A 25 -5.93 11.48 0.85
N GLU A 26 -6.06 12.70 1.36
CA GLU A 26 -5.97 13.90 0.54
C GLU A 26 -4.49 14.18 0.25
N LEU A 27 -4.05 13.87 -0.97
CA LEU A 27 -2.65 14.01 -1.38
C LEU A 27 -2.40 15.37 -2.02
N GLN A 28 -1.36 16.07 -1.57
CA GLN A 28 -0.88 17.31 -2.18
C GLN A 28 0.43 17.06 -2.95
N ILE A 29 0.48 17.45 -4.22
CA ILE A 29 1.69 17.30 -5.05
C ILE A 29 2.86 18.08 -4.41
N GLY A 30 4.03 17.45 -4.34
CA GLY A 30 5.25 18.00 -3.75
C GLY A 30 5.40 17.74 -2.25
N THR A 31 4.40 17.13 -1.61
CA THR A 31 4.48 16.73 -0.19
C THR A 31 4.97 15.29 -0.04
N ASN A 32 5.48 14.96 1.15
CA ASN A 32 5.74 13.57 1.52
C ASN A 32 4.49 12.98 2.15
N PHE A 33 4.13 11.81 1.64
CA PHE A 33 3.00 11.04 2.13
C PHE A 33 3.48 9.69 2.65
N THR A 34 2.90 9.28 3.77
CA THR A 34 3.25 8.06 4.46
C THR A 34 2.03 7.17 4.50
N ALA A 35 2.18 5.94 4.01
CA ALA A 35 1.13 4.94 3.99
C ALA A 35 1.59 3.66 4.70
N THR A 36 0.69 3.05 5.46
CA THR A 36 0.98 1.82 6.19
C THR A 36 0.03 0.72 5.79
N CYS A 37 0.59 -0.47 5.58
CA CYS A 37 -0.11 -1.69 5.23
C CYS A 37 0.03 -2.66 6.38
N PHE A 38 -1.08 -3.24 6.81
CA PHE A 38 -1.18 -4.11 7.97
C PHE A 38 -1.79 -5.45 7.57
N ILE A 39 -1.19 -6.53 8.06
CA ILE A 39 -1.72 -7.88 8.03
C ILE A 39 -2.55 -8.10 9.30
N LYS A 40 -3.76 -8.63 9.16
CA LYS A 40 -4.69 -8.98 10.23
C LYS A 40 -5.13 -10.43 10.09
N ASN A 41 -5.40 -11.12 11.20
CA ASN A 41 -6.06 -12.44 11.16
C ASN A 41 -5.28 -13.55 10.40
N THR A 42 -3.98 -13.41 10.22
CA THR A 42 -3.11 -14.48 9.72
C THR A 42 -1.70 -14.34 10.29
N THR A 43 -1.01 -15.48 10.45
CA THR A 43 0.40 -15.59 10.83
C THR A 43 1.22 -16.28 9.75
N GLU A 44 0.59 -16.64 8.63
CA GLU A 44 1.24 -17.34 7.51
C GLU A 44 2.06 -16.38 6.65
N VAL A 45 1.76 -15.09 6.71
CA VAL A 45 2.42 -14.02 5.96
C VAL A 45 2.88 -12.93 6.91
N THR A 46 3.97 -12.28 6.55
CA THR A 46 4.63 -11.25 7.35
C THR A 46 4.83 -9.97 6.54
N ALA A 47 5.23 -8.90 7.22
CA ALA A 47 5.50 -7.62 6.58
C ALA A 47 6.63 -7.70 5.53
N ASP A 48 7.51 -8.70 5.61
CA ASP A 48 8.58 -8.92 4.62
C ASP A 48 8.03 -9.43 3.28
N ASP A 49 6.86 -10.07 3.31
CA ASP A 49 6.12 -10.54 2.14
C ASP A 49 5.30 -9.42 1.50
N LEU A 50 5.20 -8.23 2.12
CA LEU A 50 4.46 -7.10 1.57
C LEU A 50 5.34 -6.31 0.59
N ARG A 51 4.74 -5.90 -0.53
CA ARG A 51 5.37 -5.02 -1.51
C ARG A 51 4.46 -3.87 -1.84
N TRP A 52 4.99 -2.65 -1.79
CA TRP A 52 4.26 -1.47 -2.22
C TRP A 52 4.43 -1.26 -3.72
N LYS A 53 3.32 -0.92 -4.39
CA LYS A 53 3.30 -0.64 -5.82
C LYS A 53 2.57 0.66 -6.13
N TYR A 54 3.12 1.39 -7.11
CA TYR A 54 2.42 2.45 -7.83
C TYR A 54 1.54 1.82 -8.92
N ALA A 55 0.57 2.58 -9.43
CA ALA A 55 -0.25 2.15 -10.57
C ALA A 55 0.57 1.75 -11.82
N LYS A 56 1.81 2.24 -11.97
CA LYS A 56 2.68 2.00 -13.12
C LYS A 56 4.05 1.39 -12.78
N GLY A 57 4.27 0.94 -11.54
CA GLY A 57 5.59 0.45 -11.13
C GLY A 57 5.64 -0.05 -9.70
N GLU A 58 6.80 -0.53 -9.29
CA GLU A 58 7.05 -0.97 -7.92
C GLU A 58 7.76 0.12 -7.12
N ILE A 59 7.40 0.25 -5.84
CA ILE A 59 8.09 1.17 -4.95
C ILE A 59 9.37 0.47 -4.46
N PRO A 60 10.55 1.10 -4.58
CA PRO A 60 11.79 0.49 -4.16
C PRO A 60 11.79 0.15 -2.64
N PRO A 61 12.32 -1.03 -2.25
CA PRO A 61 12.32 -1.46 -0.84
C PRO A 61 13.08 -0.53 0.10
N GLU A 62 13.99 0.30 -0.41
CA GLU A 62 14.76 1.27 0.37
C GLU A 62 13.84 2.36 0.97
N GLN A 63 12.64 2.55 0.42
CA GLN A 63 11.64 3.48 0.92
C GLN A 63 10.72 2.84 1.97
N TYR A 64 10.88 1.53 2.22
CA TYR A 64 10.05 0.81 3.17
C TYR A 64 10.59 0.99 4.58
N THR A 65 9.67 0.97 5.54
CA THR A 65 9.99 0.98 6.95
C THR A 65 9.12 -0.08 7.62
N LYS A 66 9.74 -1.20 7.98
CA LYS A 66 9.06 -2.26 8.75
C LYS A 66 8.78 -1.71 10.15
N ILE A 67 7.50 -1.55 10.46
CA ILE A 67 7.05 -1.08 11.78
C ILE A 67 6.90 -2.27 12.73
N SER A 68 6.44 -3.41 12.21
CA SER A 68 6.32 -4.67 12.95
C SER A 68 6.29 -5.87 12.00
N GLU A 69 6.27 -7.09 12.54
CA GLU A 69 6.12 -8.33 11.76
C GLU A 69 4.86 -8.38 10.89
N THR A 70 3.86 -7.56 11.18
CA THR A 70 2.60 -7.51 10.42
C THR A 70 2.34 -6.14 9.79
N ALA A 71 3.25 -5.17 9.93
CA ALA A 71 3.03 -3.81 9.45
C ALA A 71 4.23 -3.26 8.67
N LEU A 72 3.97 -2.88 7.42
CA LEU A 72 4.96 -2.27 6.52
C LEU A 72 4.53 -0.84 6.18
N ASN A 73 5.41 0.12 6.46
CA ASN A 73 5.22 1.52 6.15
C ASN A 73 6.04 1.90 4.90
N VAL A 74 5.56 2.89 4.16
CA VAL A 74 6.29 3.49 3.04
C VAL A 74 6.11 4.99 3.09
N THR A 75 7.20 5.72 2.85
CA THR A 75 7.14 7.18 2.69
C THR A 75 7.54 7.53 1.27
N ILE A 76 6.63 8.18 0.56
CA ILE A 76 6.80 8.57 -0.84
C ILE A 76 6.60 10.07 -1.00
N THR A 77 7.27 10.64 -1.98
CA THR A 77 6.97 12.00 -2.42
C THR A 77 5.81 11.96 -3.42
N VAL A 78 4.78 12.75 -3.18
CA VAL A 78 3.62 12.84 -4.05
C VAL A 78 3.98 13.61 -5.31
N THR A 79 3.92 12.94 -6.45
CA THR A 79 4.11 13.49 -7.79
C THR A 79 2.82 13.29 -8.60
N ASN A 80 2.75 13.85 -9.80
CA ASN A 80 1.61 13.64 -10.72
C ASN A 80 1.40 12.16 -11.14
N GLU A 81 2.42 11.31 -10.93
CA GLU A 81 2.36 9.88 -11.22
C GLU A 81 1.91 9.07 -10.00
N THR A 82 2.33 9.47 -8.79
CA THR A 82 1.99 8.79 -7.53
C THR A 82 0.67 9.26 -6.92
N SER A 83 0.13 10.41 -7.37
CA SER A 83 -1.18 10.94 -6.95
C SER A 83 -2.39 10.10 -7.40
N ARG A 84 -2.17 9.02 -8.16
CA ARG A 84 -3.21 8.19 -8.80
C ARG A 84 -3.55 6.88 -8.09
N CYS A 85 -3.24 6.76 -6.80
CA CYS A 85 -3.46 5.59 -5.94
C CYS A 85 -2.25 4.59 -5.91
N ILE A 86 -1.97 4.04 -4.71
CA ILE A 86 -0.92 3.04 -4.40
C ILE A 86 -1.57 1.76 -3.87
N THR A 87 -0.91 0.61 -4.02
CA THR A 87 -1.41 -0.70 -3.56
C THR A 87 -0.34 -1.47 -2.79
N CYS A 88 -0.77 -2.38 -1.92
CA CYS A 88 0.10 -3.24 -1.10
C CYS A 88 -0.32 -4.72 -1.27
N PRO A 89 0.10 -5.39 -2.37
CA PRO A 89 -0.05 -6.84 -2.49
C PRO A 89 1.01 -7.62 -1.71
N LEU A 90 0.71 -8.89 -1.43
CA LEU A 90 1.70 -9.89 -1.02
C LEU A 90 2.59 -10.31 -2.20
N TYR A 91 3.83 -10.66 -1.88
CA TYR A 91 4.85 -11.21 -2.75
C TYR A 91 5.51 -12.43 -2.09
N PRO A 92 5.86 -13.50 -2.82
CA PRO A 92 5.61 -13.69 -4.25
C PRO A 92 4.12 -13.98 -4.46
N LEU A 93 3.53 -13.34 -5.46
CA LEU A 93 2.19 -13.67 -5.93
C LEU A 93 2.06 -15.19 -5.96
N PHE A 94 1.11 -15.73 -5.19
CA PHE A 94 0.86 -17.17 -5.06
C PHE A 94 1.04 -17.87 -6.41
N ASN A 95 2.01 -18.79 -6.47
CA ASN A 95 2.26 -19.65 -7.63
C ASN A 95 1.14 -20.68 -7.79
#